data_AF-A0A1R4IQS8-F1
#
_entry.id   AF-A0A1R4IQS8-F1
#
_cell.length_a   1.000
_cell.length_b   1.000
_cell.length_c   1.000
_cell.angle_alpha   90.00
_cell.angle_beta   90.00
_cell.angle_gamma   90.00
#
_symmetry.space_group_name_H-M   'P 1'
#
loop_
_entity.id
_entity.type
_entity.pdbx_description
1 polymer ?
#
loop_
_entity_poly.entity_id
_entity_poly.type
_entity_poly.pdbx_seq_one_letter_code
_entity_poly.pdbx_strand_id
1 'polypeptide(L)'
;MSTSPSPAGPLTADFGLTEVSADSLSPWSPVHRAVSPGGRAVVVKKIAERADAMAAVLLHNESASAPGRLQDAGEWDAFARAYLAHVDLTERERELWPHAVDHMLWEEGTWALEDNDADAWADPRQGGYLRGLTVATPEDFPLPR
;
A
#
# COMPACT_ATOMS: atom_id res chain seq x y z
N MET A 1 29.09 -3.97 3.49
CA MET A 1 27.97 -3.80 4.44
C MET A 1 27.54 -2.36 4.36
N SER A 2 26.44 -2.08 3.65
CA SER A 2 25.86 -0.73 3.56
C SER A 2 24.88 -0.58 4.71
N THR A 3 25.15 0.31 5.66
CA THR A 3 24.21 0.65 6.73
C THR A 3 23.18 1.61 6.15
N SER A 4 21.99 1.11 5.84
CA SER A 4 20.86 1.98 5.51
C SER A 4 20.65 2.99 6.64
N PRO A 5 20.43 4.28 6.34
CA PRO A 5 20.22 5.29 7.37
C PRO A 5 18.99 4.94 8.20
N SER A 6 19.08 5.15 9.52
CA SER A 6 17.99 4.86 10.45
C SER A 6 16.73 5.68 10.08
N PRO A 7 15.54 5.05 9.99
CA PRO A 7 14.28 5.75 9.70
C PRO A 7 13.88 6.75 10.80
N ALA A 8 14.59 6.74 11.94
CA ALA A 8 14.35 7.63 13.07
C ALA A 8 14.48 9.12 12.71
N GLY A 9 15.39 9.49 11.80
CA GLY A 9 15.64 10.90 11.44
C GLY A 9 14.41 11.59 10.82
N PRO A 10 13.87 11.08 9.70
CA PRO A 10 12.67 11.62 9.07
C PRO A 10 11.43 11.59 9.98
N LEU A 11 11.19 10.49 10.69
CA LEU A 11 10.01 10.37 11.57
C LEU A 11 10.03 11.37 12.74
N THR A 12 11.21 11.65 13.29
CA THR A 12 11.40 12.67 14.33
C THR A 12 11.03 14.06 13.82
N ALA A 13 11.48 14.43 12.62
CA ALA A 13 11.21 15.73 12.02
C ALA A 13 9.73 15.89 11.63
N ASP A 14 9.16 14.91 10.94
CA ASP A 14 7.81 15.01 10.35
C ASP A 14 6.70 15.03 11.41
N PHE A 15 6.88 14.30 12.50
CA PHE A 15 5.89 14.16 13.57
C PHE A 15 6.28 14.89 14.87
N GLY A 16 7.40 15.63 14.86
CA GLY A 16 7.92 16.32 16.05
C GLY A 16 8.25 15.38 17.20
N LEU A 17 8.58 14.12 16.93
CA LEU A 17 8.86 13.14 17.98
C LEU A 17 10.19 13.48 18.66
N THR A 18 10.31 13.21 19.95
CA THR A 18 11.57 13.44 20.68
C THR A 18 12.49 12.23 20.63
N GLU A 19 11.90 11.03 20.50
CA GLU A 19 12.61 9.76 20.41
C GLU A 19 11.85 8.80 19.49
N VAL A 20 12.57 8.00 18.70
CA VAL A 20 12.02 6.93 17.87
C VAL A 20 12.90 5.70 18.03
N SER A 21 12.31 4.56 18.38
CA SER A 21 12.98 3.26 18.42
C SER A 21 13.53 2.89 17.04
N ALA A 22 14.81 2.54 16.97
CA ALA A 22 15.42 2.05 15.75
C ALA A 22 14.76 0.74 15.27
N ASP A 23 14.36 -0.11 16.22
CA ASP A 23 13.71 -1.38 15.93
C ASP A 23 12.22 -1.18 15.66
N SER A 24 11.75 -1.83 14.59
CA SER A 24 10.32 -1.99 14.32
C SER A 24 9.71 -3.05 15.24
N LEU A 25 8.48 -2.80 15.69
CA LEU A 25 7.62 -3.75 16.39
C LEU A 25 7.08 -4.84 15.49
N SER A 26 7.17 -4.66 14.17
CA SER A 26 6.74 -5.63 13.17
C SER A 26 7.85 -5.88 12.15
N PRO A 27 8.13 -7.14 11.82
CA PRO A 27 9.06 -7.46 10.72
C PRO A 27 8.46 -7.16 9.34
N TRP A 28 7.14 -6.92 9.26
CA TRP A 28 6.40 -6.78 8.00
C TRP A 28 6.03 -5.33 7.66
N SER A 29 6.04 -4.45 8.66
CA SER A 29 5.64 -3.05 8.50
C SER A 29 6.50 -2.18 9.41
N PRO A 30 6.97 -1.01 8.96
CA PRO A 30 7.79 -0.10 9.77
C PRO A 30 6.92 0.56 10.85
N VAL A 31 6.82 -0.11 11.99
CA VAL A 31 6.00 0.29 13.14
C VAL A 31 6.94 0.54 14.30
N HIS A 32 7.15 1.79 14.68
CA HIS A 32 8.13 2.17 15.68
C HIS A 32 7.47 2.65 16.97
N ARG A 33 8.07 2.32 18.12
CA ARG A 33 7.78 3.05 19.37
C ARG A 33 8.42 4.42 19.28
N ALA A 34 7.72 5.43 19.80
CA ALA A 34 8.25 6.79 19.85
C ALA A 34 7.74 7.56 21.07
N VAL A 35 8.32 8.74 21.30
CA VAL A 35 7.90 9.68 22.35
C VAL A 35 7.48 10.99 21.70
N SER A 36 6.28 11.47 22.04
CA SER A 36 5.75 12.76 21.58
C SER A 36 6.41 13.95 22.29
N PRO A 37 6.28 15.20 21.79
CA PRO A 37 6.80 16.39 22.47
C PRO A 37 6.41 16.51 23.95
N GLY A 38 5.22 16.05 24.32
CA GLY A 38 4.72 16.08 25.69
C GLY A 38 5.18 14.91 26.58
N GLY A 39 6.13 14.10 26.12
CA GLY A 39 6.65 12.95 26.88
C GLY A 39 5.76 11.70 26.85
N ARG A 40 4.66 11.71 26.08
CA ARG A 40 3.78 10.53 25.96
C ARG A 40 4.36 9.51 24.99
N ALA A 41 4.40 8.24 25.41
CA ALA A 41 4.72 7.11 24.54
C ALA A 41 3.65 6.92 23.47
N VAL A 42 4.08 6.77 22.22
CA VAL A 42 3.22 6.56 21.04
C VAL A 42 3.79 5.44 20.16
N VAL A 43 2.96 4.97 19.21
CA VAL A 43 3.37 4.04 18.16
C VAL A 43 3.12 4.73 16.83
N VAL A 44 4.11 4.69 15.93
CA VAL A 44 4.05 5.33 14.62
C VAL A 44 4.30 4.28 13.55
N LYS A 45 3.34 4.11 12.63
CA LYS A 45 3.47 3.27 11.44
C LYS A 45 3.80 4.19 10.26
N LYS A 46 4.94 3.97 9.60
CA LYS A 46 5.25 4.68 8.34
C LYS A 46 4.57 3.94 7.18
N ILE A 47 3.50 4.51 6.65
CA ILE A 47 2.77 3.93 5.50
C ILE A 47 3.29 4.44 4.14
N ALA A 48 4.13 5.47 4.13
CA ALA A 48 4.47 6.24 2.94
C ALA A 48 5.40 5.56 1.91
N GLU A 49 5.87 4.34 2.14
CA GLU A 49 6.76 3.67 1.17
C GLU A 49 6.05 2.72 0.21
N ARG A 50 4.70 2.59 0.28
CA ARG A 50 3.98 1.55 -0.51
C ARG A 50 2.73 2.06 -1.23
N ALA A 51 2.69 3.37 -1.53
CA ALA A 51 1.61 3.97 -2.32
C ALA A 51 1.48 3.36 -3.72
N ASP A 52 2.57 2.77 -4.24
CA ASP A 52 2.65 2.05 -5.50
C ASP A 52 1.79 0.78 -5.54
N ALA A 53 1.90 -0.08 -4.52
CA ALA A 53 1.12 -1.31 -4.40
C ALA A 53 -0.33 -1.04 -3.97
N MET A 54 -0.57 0.06 -3.27
CA MET A 54 -1.92 0.45 -2.84
C MET A 54 -2.84 0.76 -4.04
N ALA A 55 -2.28 1.24 -5.15
CA ALA A 55 -3.04 1.45 -6.39
C ALA A 55 -3.58 0.15 -7.00
N ALA A 56 -2.98 -1.02 -6.69
CA ALA A 56 -3.53 -2.31 -7.10
C ALA A 56 -4.94 -2.56 -6.52
N VAL A 57 -5.22 -1.96 -5.36
CA VAL A 57 -6.50 -2.09 -4.66
C VAL A 57 -7.37 -0.85 -4.86
N LEU A 58 -6.86 0.34 -4.54
CA LEU A 58 -7.72 1.52 -4.38
C LEU A 58 -8.03 2.28 -5.67
N LEU A 59 -7.33 2.02 -6.78
CA LEU A 59 -7.49 2.79 -8.02
C LEU A 59 -8.94 2.78 -8.55
N HIS A 60 -9.68 1.69 -8.35
CA HIS A 60 -11.09 1.60 -8.73
C HIS A 60 -11.95 2.67 -8.02
N ASN A 61 -11.64 2.96 -6.76
CA ASN A 61 -12.42 3.91 -5.94
C ASN A 61 -12.12 5.37 -6.29
N GLU A 62 -10.95 5.65 -6.89
CA GLU A 62 -10.52 7.01 -7.26
C GLU A 62 -11.09 7.49 -8.62
N SER A 63 -11.74 6.60 -9.38
CA SER A 63 -12.29 6.93 -10.70
C SER A 63 -13.77 6.62 -10.80
N ALA A 64 -14.60 7.67 -10.91
CA ALA A 64 -16.04 7.53 -11.11
C ALA A 64 -16.41 6.79 -12.40
N SER A 65 -15.49 6.73 -13.38
CA SER A 65 -15.64 5.98 -14.62
C SER A 65 -15.02 4.58 -14.57
N ALA A 66 -14.55 4.11 -13.41
CA ALA A 66 -13.98 2.78 -13.28
C ALA A 66 -14.99 1.70 -13.70
N PRO A 67 -14.56 0.67 -14.44
CA PRO A 67 -15.46 -0.39 -14.89
C PRO A 67 -15.92 -1.25 -13.71
N GLY A 68 -17.05 -1.95 -13.88
CA GLY A 68 -17.56 -2.92 -12.89
C GLY A 68 -16.78 -4.22 -12.81
N ARG A 69 -15.46 -4.12 -12.70
CA ARG A 69 -14.50 -5.22 -12.53
C ARG A 69 -13.23 -4.65 -11.90
N LEU A 70 -12.43 -5.53 -11.32
CA LEU A 70 -11.04 -5.20 -11.01
C LEU A 70 -10.28 -4.91 -12.32
N GLN A 71 -9.27 -4.05 -12.23
CA GLN A 71 -8.43 -3.69 -13.37
C GLN A 71 -7.85 -4.94 -14.07
N ASP A 72 -7.89 -4.95 -15.40
CA ASP A 72 -7.30 -6.04 -16.18
C ASP A 72 -5.80 -5.82 -16.40
N ALA A 73 -5.12 -6.85 -16.94
CA ALA A 73 -3.67 -6.81 -17.15
C ALA A 73 -3.22 -5.66 -18.06
N GLY A 74 -4.06 -5.22 -19.02
CA GLY A 74 -3.74 -4.11 -19.90
C GLY A 74 -3.89 -2.75 -19.20
N GLU A 75 -4.96 -2.58 -18.44
CA GLU A 75 -5.19 -1.41 -17.59
C GLU A 75 -4.07 -1.25 -16.54
N TRP A 76 -3.66 -2.37 -15.91
CA TRP A 76 -2.55 -2.39 -14.98
C TRP A 76 -1.20 -2.06 -15.63
N ASP A 77 -0.84 -2.67 -16.78
CA ASP A 77 0.42 -2.36 -17.47
C ASP A 77 0.50 -0.87 -17.86
N ALA A 78 -0.61 -0.28 -18.32
CA ALA A 78 -0.70 1.13 -18.64
C ALA A 78 -0.46 2.02 -17.40
N PHE A 79 -1.14 1.71 -16.29
CA PHE A 79 -0.94 2.41 -15.02
C PHE A 79 0.51 2.28 -14.53
N ALA A 80 1.03 1.06 -14.45
CA ALA A 80 2.35 0.78 -13.90
C ALA A 80 3.47 1.45 -14.72
N ARG A 81 3.38 1.46 -16.05
CA ARG A 81 4.34 2.20 -16.89
C ARG A 81 4.29 3.70 -16.67
N ALA A 82 3.09 4.27 -16.58
CA ALA A 82 2.92 5.70 -16.33
C ALA A 82 3.47 6.08 -14.95
N TYR A 83 3.17 5.26 -13.93
CA TYR A 83 3.68 5.47 -12.57
C TYR A 83 5.21 5.37 -12.51
N LEU A 84 5.80 4.33 -13.11
CA LEU A 84 7.26 4.13 -13.14
C LEU A 84 8.01 5.16 -14.02
N ALA A 85 7.31 5.95 -14.82
CA ALA A 85 7.93 7.12 -15.47
C ALA A 85 8.19 8.27 -14.49
N HIS A 86 7.61 8.23 -13.29
CA HIS A 86 7.72 9.25 -12.25
C HIS A 86 8.39 8.75 -10.97
N VAL A 87 8.52 7.43 -10.80
CA VAL A 87 9.07 6.79 -9.58
C VAL A 87 10.09 5.73 -9.96
N ASP A 88 11.26 5.81 -9.33
CA ASP A 88 12.31 4.80 -9.45
C ASP A 88 12.18 3.77 -8.32
N LEU A 89 12.01 2.50 -8.69
CA LEU A 89 12.12 1.38 -7.76
C LEU A 89 13.52 0.78 -7.81
N THR A 90 14.14 0.63 -6.65
CA THR A 90 15.39 -0.11 -6.47
C THR A 90 15.22 -1.58 -6.86
N GLU A 91 16.33 -2.27 -7.13
CA GLU A 91 16.32 -3.73 -7.39
C GLU A 91 15.64 -4.49 -6.25
N ARG A 92 15.89 -4.09 -5.00
CA ARG A 92 15.30 -4.73 -3.83
C ARG A 92 13.79 -4.53 -3.75
N GLU A 93 13.29 -3.35 -4.07
CA GLU A 93 11.85 -3.07 -4.11
C GLU A 93 11.16 -3.86 -5.22
N ARG A 94 11.79 -3.97 -6.40
CA ARG A 94 11.30 -4.80 -7.51
C ARG A 94 11.25 -6.28 -7.14
N GLU A 95 12.27 -6.80 -6.45
CA GLU A 95 12.27 -8.16 -5.91
C GLU A 95 11.14 -8.40 -4.89
N LEU A 96 10.86 -7.41 -4.05
CA LEU A 96 9.85 -7.49 -3.00
C LEU A 96 8.43 -7.20 -3.50
N TRP A 97 8.26 -6.81 -4.76
CA TRP A 97 6.98 -6.39 -5.32
C TRP A 97 5.84 -7.42 -5.15
N PRO A 98 6.02 -8.74 -5.35
CA PRO A 98 4.93 -9.68 -5.10
C PRO A 98 4.47 -9.69 -3.64
N HIS A 99 5.40 -9.61 -2.68
CA HIS A 99 5.08 -9.47 -1.26
C HIS A 99 4.42 -8.12 -0.95
N ALA A 100 4.79 -7.11 -1.73
CA ALA A 100 4.23 -5.80 -1.62
C ALA A 100 2.73 -5.79 -1.92
N VAL A 101 2.36 -6.36 -3.07
CA VAL A 101 0.97 -6.49 -3.50
C VAL A 101 0.20 -7.42 -2.56
N ASP A 102 0.78 -8.56 -2.18
CA ASP A 102 0.15 -9.49 -1.22
C ASP A 102 -0.23 -8.79 0.09
N HIS A 103 0.68 -7.98 0.64
CA HIS A 103 0.39 -7.20 1.85
C HIS A 103 -0.79 -6.22 1.65
N MET A 104 -0.89 -5.56 0.50
CA MET A 104 -1.96 -4.60 0.22
C MET A 104 -3.30 -5.28 -0.05
N LEU A 105 -3.30 -6.44 -0.71
CA LEU A 105 -4.52 -7.26 -0.85
C LEU A 105 -5.05 -7.69 0.52
N TRP A 106 -4.16 -8.04 1.45
CA TRP A 106 -4.56 -8.39 2.82
C TRP A 106 -4.98 -7.21 3.67
N GLU A 107 -4.34 -6.06 3.53
CA GLU A 107 -4.60 -4.90 4.39
C GLU A 107 -5.75 -4.08 3.79
N GLU A 108 -5.47 -3.27 2.78
CA GLU A 108 -6.46 -2.41 2.12
C GLU A 108 -7.53 -3.22 1.37
N GLY A 109 -7.16 -4.38 0.82
CA GLY A 109 -8.11 -5.21 0.08
C GLY A 109 -9.18 -5.81 0.98
N THR A 110 -8.84 -6.23 2.20
CA THR A 110 -9.85 -6.74 3.14
C THR A 110 -10.69 -5.64 3.76
N TRP A 111 -10.12 -4.46 4.02
CA TRP A 111 -10.89 -3.27 4.42
C TRP A 111 -11.91 -2.89 3.34
N ALA A 112 -11.51 -2.85 2.06
CA ALA A 112 -12.43 -2.58 0.97
C ALA A 112 -13.60 -3.57 0.89
N LEU A 113 -13.36 -4.85 1.23
CA LEU A 113 -14.42 -5.87 1.27
C LEU A 113 -15.35 -5.71 2.48
N GLU A 114 -14.81 -5.29 3.62
CA GLU A 114 -15.54 -5.17 4.90
C GLU A 114 -16.35 -3.88 5.00
N ASP A 115 -15.81 -2.75 4.56
CA ASP A 115 -16.44 -1.43 4.66
C ASP A 115 -17.63 -1.23 3.70
N ASN A 116 -17.84 -2.15 2.75
CA ASN A 116 -18.91 -2.06 1.75
C ASN A 116 -20.16 -2.87 2.15
N ASP A 117 -21.31 -2.21 2.15
CA ASP A 117 -22.61 -2.78 2.51
C ASP A 117 -23.29 -3.55 1.36
N ALA A 118 -24.47 -4.12 1.65
CA ALA A 118 -25.22 -4.91 0.67
C ALA A 118 -25.60 -4.13 -0.60
N ASP A 119 -25.82 -2.82 -0.50
CA ASP A 119 -26.15 -1.97 -1.64
C ASP A 119 -24.91 -1.79 -2.54
N ALA A 120 -23.73 -1.59 -1.95
CA ALA A 120 -22.47 -1.57 -2.67
C ALA A 120 -22.16 -2.91 -3.37
N TRP A 121 -22.46 -4.05 -2.73
CA TRP A 121 -22.29 -5.37 -3.34
C TRP A 121 -23.31 -5.66 -4.47
N ALA A 122 -24.49 -5.03 -4.42
CA ALA A 122 -25.53 -5.13 -5.44
C ALA A 122 -25.30 -4.18 -6.63
N ASP A 123 -24.64 -3.05 -6.41
CA ASP A 123 -24.24 -2.13 -7.48
C ASP A 123 -23.33 -2.84 -8.50
N PRO A 124 -23.64 -2.82 -9.81
CA PRO A 124 -22.85 -3.54 -10.81
C PRO A 124 -21.40 -3.05 -10.90
N ARG A 125 -21.15 -1.76 -10.63
CA ARG A 125 -19.80 -1.18 -10.71
C ARG A 125 -18.99 -1.61 -9.49
N GLN A 126 -19.46 -1.26 -8.30
CA GLN A 126 -18.75 -1.53 -7.05
C GLN A 126 -18.70 -3.04 -6.75
N GLY A 127 -19.81 -3.75 -6.86
CA GLY A 127 -19.88 -5.18 -6.60
C GLY A 127 -19.07 -6.03 -7.58
N GLY A 128 -18.88 -5.57 -8.81
CA GLY A 128 -17.99 -6.22 -9.78
C GLY A 128 -16.52 -6.10 -9.40
N TYR A 129 -16.10 -4.93 -8.92
CA TYR A 129 -14.77 -4.71 -8.35
C TYR A 129 -14.55 -5.55 -7.09
N LEU A 130 -15.46 -5.53 -6.12
CA LEU A 130 -15.34 -6.29 -4.87
C LEU A 130 -15.21 -7.79 -5.13
N ARG A 131 -16.00 -8.35 -6.05
CA ARG A 131 -15.87 -9.76 -6.47
C ARG A 131 -14.53 -10.07 -7.13
N GLY A 132 -14.01 -9.15 -7.95
CA GLY A 132 -12.66 -9.30 -8.51
C GLY A 132 -11.59 -9.35 -7.42
N LEU A 133 -11.70 -8.47 -6.42
CA LEU A 133 -10.74 -8.37 -5.32
C LEU A 133 -10.67 -9.65 -4.47
N THR A 134 -11.79 -10.38 -4.30
CA THR A 134 -11.80 -11.64 -3.52
C THR A 134 -10.96 -12.77 -4.12
N VAL A 135 -10.61 -12.69 -5.40
CA VAL A 135 -9.84 -13.72 -6.12
C VAL A 135 -8.51 -13.21 -6.66
N ALA A 136 -8.21 -11.92 -6.45
CA ALA A 136 -7.00 -11.30 -6.95
C ALA A 136 -5.77 -11.88 -6.25
N THR A 137 -4.69 -12.04 -7.01
CA THR A 137 -3.40 -12.50 -6.49
C THR A 137 -2.28 -11.54 -6.88
N PRO A 138 -1.11 -11.60 -6.25
CA PRO A 138 0.01 -10.74 -6.61
C PRO A 138 0.43 -10.86 -8.09
N GLU A 139 0.20 -12.01 -8.72
CA GLU A 139 0.49 -12.29 -10.13
C GLU A 139 -0.36 -11.45 -11.09
N ASP A 140 -1.51 -10.94 -10.66
CA ASP A 140 -2.37 -10.08 -11.47
C ASP A 140 -1.78 -8.67 -11.67
N PHE A 141 -0.81 -8.29 -10.82
CA PHE A 141 -0.23 -6.95 -10.78
C PHE A 141 1.29 -6.94 -10.98
N PRO A 142 1.86 -7.48 -12.07
CA PRO A 142 3.31 -7.53 -12.26
C PRO A 142 3.91 -6.15 -12.56
N LEU A 143 5.13 -5.86 -12.10
CA LEU A 143 5.86 -4.68 -12.59
C LEU A 143 6.24 -4.87 -14.07
N PRO A 144 6.10 -3.84 -14.93
CA PRO A 144 6.64 -3.84 -16.28
C PRO A 144 8.15 -4.10 -16.27
N ARG A 145 8.63 -4.88 -17.25
CA ARG A 145 10.05 -5.06 -17.52
C ARG A 145 10.69 -3.80 -18.09
#